data_AF-A0A3A9HWL9-F1
#
_entry.id   AF-A0A3A9HWL9-F1
#
_cell.length_a   1.000
_cell.length_b   1.000
_cell.length_c   1.000
_cell.angle_alpha   90.00
_cell.angle_beta   90.00
_cell.angle_gamma   90.00
#
_symmetry.space_group_name_H-M   'P 1'
#
loop_
_entity.id
_entity.type
_entity.pdbx_description
1 polymer ?
#
loop_
_entity_poly.entity_id
_entity_poly.type
_entity_poly.pdbx_seq_one_letter_code
_entity_poly.pdbx_strand_id
1 'polypeptide(L)'
;MNTRLLDLCCFWAGILGLSHWTFRVRYAEKDEIPSNSDAHVVYKLCQEKALILIQKSEDSDAVEGFELDEEESLVHELLHLVFGMVNVPRNANLCFDQAIDRVARGLVRLKREKEPALE
;
A
#
# COMPACT_ATOMS: atom_id res chain seq x y z
N MET A 1 -10.81 -3.02 -15.87
CA MET A 1 -9.81 -2.26 -15.08
C MET A 1 -10.48 -1.94 -13.76
N ASN A 2 -9.96 -2.41 -12.62
CA ASN A 2 -10.59 -2.19 -11.32
C ASN A 2 -10.43 -0.70 -10.94
N THR A 3 -11.48 0.09 -11.10
CA THR A 3 -11.45 1.55 -10.93
C THR A 3 -11.21 1.93 -9.47
N ARG A 4 -11.75 1.17 -8.52
CA ARG A 4 -11.66 1.46 -7.07
C ARG A 4 -10.22 1.54 -6.57
N LEU A 5 -9.38 0.54 -6.86
CA LEU A 5 -7.98 0.53 -6.40
C LEU A 5 -7.16 1.68 -6.99
N LEU A 6 -7.41 2.00 -8.27
CA LEU A 6 -6.74 3.12 -8.91
C LEU A 6 -7.19 4.46 -8.30
N ASP A 7 -8.48 4.63 -8.03
CA ASP A 7 -9.01 5.85 -7.41
C ASP A 7 -8.44 6.04 -6.00
N LEU A 8 -8.38 4.98 -5.18
CA LEU A 8 -7.71 5.00 -3.87
C LEU A 8 -6.23 5.35 -4.00
N CYS A 9 -5.53 4.77 -4.99
CA CYS A 9 -4.12 5.03 -5.22
C CYS A 9 -3.89 6.50 -5.59
N CYS A 10 -4.70 7.05 -6.49
CA CYS A 10 -4.62 8.45 -6.90
C CYS A 10 -4.91 9.39 -5.73
N PHE A 11 -5.91 9.08 -4.92
CA PHE A 11 -6.23 9.85 -3.71
C PHE A 11 -5.03 9.90 -2.75
N TRP A 12 -4.50 8.73 -2.37
CA TRP A 12 -3.40 8.64 -1.41
C TRP A 12 -2.08 9.17 -1.98
N ALA A 13 -1.81 8.97 -3.27
CA ALA A 13 -0.68 9.60 -3.95
C ALA A 13 -0.80 11.13 -3.90
N GLY A 14 -2.00 11.69 -3.97
CA GLY A 14 -2.28 13.11 -3.69
C GLY A 14 -1.82 13.54 -2.31
N ILE A 15 -2.28 12.84 -1.28
CA ILE A 15 -1.97 13.14 0.13
C ILE A 15 -0.47 13.00 0.43
N LEU A 16 0.19 12.00 -0.16
CA LEU A 16 1.59 11.67 0.09
C LEU A 16 2.58 12.44 -0.81
N GLY A 17 2.09 13.36 -1.64
CA GLY A 17 2.94 14.17 -2.53
C GLY A 17 3.51 13.40 -3.73
N LEU A 18 2.92 12.26 -4.09
CA LEU A 18 3.32 11.40 -5.20
C LEU A 18 2.47 11.61 -6.46
N SER A 19 1.67 12.69 -6.57
CA SER A 19 0.77 12.91 -7.73
C SER A 19 1.49 12.99 -9.09
N HIS A 20 2.80 13.26 -9.09
CA HIS A 20 3.62 13.30 -10.29
C HIS A 20 4.03 11.90 -10.79
N TRP A 21 3.88 10.87 -9.96
CA TRP A 21 4.22 9.50 -10.31
C TRP A 21 3.18 8.88 -11.23
N THR A 22 3.65 7.99 -12.11
CA THR A 22 2.79 7.15 -12.94
C THR A 22 2.59 5.79 -12.25
N PHE A 23 1.34 5.48 -11.93
CA PHE A 23 0.97 4.25 -11.25
C PHE A 23 0.28 3.24 -12.17
N ARG A 24 0.57 1.95 -11.93
CA ARG A 24 -0.32 0.85 -12.28
C ARG A 24 -0.66 0.11 -10.99
N VAL A 25 -1.94 -0.12 -10.74
CA VAL A 25 -2.41 -0.86 -9.58
C VAL A 25 -3.33 -1.98 -10.04
N ARG A 26 -3.10 -3.18 -9.52
CA ARG A 26 -3.94 -4.35 -9.82
C ARG A 26 -3.86 -5.35 -8.68
N TYR A 27 -4.83 -6.25 -8.65
CA TYR A 27 -4.67 -7.46 -7.85
C TYR A 27 -3.54 -8.33 -8.41
N ALA A 28 -2.83 -8.97 -7.50
CA ALA A 28 -1.86 -10.01 -7.83
C ALA A 28 -2.58 -11.29 -8.24
N GLU A 29 -1.96 -11.99 -9.20
CA GLU A 29 -2.21 -13.40 -9.43
C GLU A 29 -1.44 -14.24 -8.40
N LYS A 30 -1.79 -15.52 -8.31
CA LYS A 30 -1.10 -16.47 -7.44
C LYS A 30 0.41 -16.46 -7.72
N ASP A 31 1.22 -16.39 -6.66
CA ASP A 31 2.70 -16.38 -6.66
C ASP A 31 3.36 -15.07 -7.14
N GLU A 32 2.62 -13.99 -7.42
CA GLU A 32 3.23 -12.70 -7.77
C GLU A 32 3.69 -11.86 -6.57
N ILE A 33 3.19 -12.18 -5.38
CA ILE A 33 3.55 -11.51 -4.12
C ILE A 33 4.32 -12.51 -3.24
N PRO A 34 5.37 -12.08 -2.50
CA PRO A 34 6.05 -12.93 -1.54
C PRO A 34 5.09 -13.56 -0.52
N SER A 35 5.33 -14.82 -0.13
CA SER A 35 4.42 -15.66 0.68
C SER A 35 4.02 -15.12 2.07
N ASN A 36 4.56 -13.97 2.49
CA ASN A 36 4.30 -13.32 3.78
C ASN A 36 3.98 -11.82 3.59
N SER A 37 3.40 -11.44 2.45
CA SER A 37 3.09 -10.05 2.14
C SER A 37 1.70 -9.95 1.54
N ASP A 38 0.95 -8.94 1.96
CA ASP A 38 -0.41 -8.65 1.53
C ASP A 38 -0.44 -7.73 0.29
N ALA A 39 0.70 -7.11 0.00
CA ALA A 39 0.94 -6.26 -1.16
C ALA A 39 2.42 -6.28 -1.55
N HIS A 40 2.73 -5.73 -2.73
CA HIS A 40 4.10 -5.53 -3.16
C HIS A 40 4.21 -4.38 -4.18
N VAL A 41 5.19 -3.49 -3.97
CA VAL A 41 5.55 -2.45 -4.93
C VAL A 41 6.83 -2.76 -5.69
N VAL A 42 6.76 -2.64 -7.02
CA VAL A 42 7.92 -2.61 -7.91
C VAL A 42 7.99 -1.22 -8.54
N TYR A 43 9.11 -0.54 -8.39
CA TYR A 43 9.24 0.83 -8.89
C TYR A 43 10.57 1.11 -9.59
N LYS A 44 10.54 2.12 -10.46
CA LYS A 44 11.70 2.70 -11.13
C LYS A 44 11.83 4.15 -10.69
N LEU A 45 12.63 4.38 -9.66
CA LEU A 45 12.76 5.69 -9.00
C LEU A 45 13.06 6.83 -9.99
N CYS A 46 14.08 6.68 -10.84
CA CYS A 46 14.45 7.72 -11.83
C CYS A 46 13.40 7.98 -12.91
N GLN A 47 12.39 7.11 -13.03
CA GLN A 47 11.30 7.25 -13.99
C GLN A 47 9.97 7.60 -13.32
N GLU A 48 9.95 7.71 -11.98
CA GLU A 48 8.75 8.00 -11.18
C GLU A 48 7.57 7.11 -11.56
N LYS A 49 7.87 5.82 -11.71
CA LYS A 49 6.91 4.78 -12.13
C LYS A 49 6.84 3.68 -11.09
N ALA A 50 5.63 3.29 -10.73
CA ALA A 50 5.39 2.18 -9.81
C ALA A 50 4.29 1.25 -10.33
N LEU A 51 4.51 -0.05 -10.11
CA LEU A 51 3.50 -1.09 -10.18
C LEU A 51 3.22 -1.56 -8.76
N ILE A 52 1.98 -1.43 -8.31
CA ILE A 52 1.52 -1.90 -7.01
C ILE A 52 0.63 -3.12 -7.24
N LEU A 53 0.97 -4.21 -6.57
CA LEU A 53 0.25 -5.46 -6.55
C LEU A 53 -0.39 -5.63 -5.18
N ILE A 54 -1.70 -5.90 -5.14
CA ILE A 54 -2.45 -6.12 -3.90
C ILE A 54 -2.96 -7.56 -3.90
N GLN A 55 -2.78 -8.30 -2.81
CA GLN A 55 -3.41 -9.62 -2.66
C GLN A 55 -4.91 -9.44 -2.50
N LYS A 56 -5.71 -10.28 -3.15
CA LYS A 56 -7.15 -10.25 -2.92
C LYS A 56 -7.46 -10.82 -1.54
N SER A 57 -8.39 -10.20 -0.83
CA SER A 57 -8.85 -10.70 0.48
C SER A 57 -9.38 -12.14 0.41
N GLU A 58 -10.05 -12.52 -0.68
CA GLU A 58 -10.56 -13.89 -0.92
C GLU A 58 -9.46 -14.96 -1.06
N ASP A 59 -8.24 -14.54 -1.44
CA ASP A 59 -7.08 -15.41 -1.63
C ASP A 59 -6.13 -15.39 -0.42
N SER A 60 -6.47 -14.63 0.63
CA SER A 60 -5.70 -14.62 1.88
C SER A 60 -6.15 -15.78 2.76
N ASP A 61 -5.20 -16.44 3.43
CA ASP A 61 -5.48 -17.36 4.56
C ASP A 61 -5.94 -16.55 5.79
N ALA A 62 -6.91 -15.64 5.58
CA ALA A 62 -7.43 -14.76 6.61
C ALA A 62 -7.96 -15.60 7.77
N VAL A 63 -7.22 -15.59 8.87
CA VAL A 63 -7.70 -16.06 10.15
C VAL A 63 -8.74 -15.04 10.63
N GLU A 64 -9.85 -15.50 11.19
CA GLU A 64 -10.91 -14.65 11.73
C GLU A 64 -10.31 -13.56 12.65
N GLY A 65 -10.53 -12.28 12.31
CA GLY A 65 -9.95 -11.12 13.00
C GLY A 65 -8.63 -10.56 12.42
N PHE A 66 -8.08 -11.16 11.36
CA PHE A 66 -6.89 -10.70 10.62
C PHE A 66 -7.23 -10.42 9.14
N GLU A 67 -8.34 -9.71 8.91
CA GLU A 67 -8.74 -9.36 7.54
C GLU A 67 -7.74 -8.39 6.90
N LEU A 68 -7.45 -8.64 5.62
CA LEU A 68 -6.60 -7.79 4.79
C LEU A 68 -7.34 -6.51 4.43
N ASP A 69 -6.82 -5.37 4.87
CA ASP A 69 -7.34 -4.06 4.48
C ASP A 69 -6.60 -3.53 3.25
N GLU A 70 -7.27 -3.61 2.09
CA GLU A 70 -6.72 -3.21 0.80
C GLU A 70 -6.22 -1.76 0.78
N GLU A 71 -6.89 -0.87 1.52
CA GLU A 71 -6.51 0.54 1.58
C GLU A 71 -5.25 0.74 2.44
N GLU A 72 -5.15 0.05 3.58
CA GLU A 72 -3.93 0.06 4.41
C GLU A 72 -2.73 -0.49 3.65
N SER A 73 -2.89 -1.65 2.98
CA SER A 73 -1.84 -2.25 2.16
C SER A 73 -1.41 -1.33 1.01
N LEU A 74 -2.35 -0.65 0.36
CA LEU A 74 -2.02 0.32 -0.69
C LEU A 74 -1.23 1.52 -0.16
N VAL A 75 -1.62 2.06 1.01
CA VAL A 75 -0.90 3.18 1.63
C VAL A 75 0.50 2.75 2.09
N HIS A 76 0.65 1.52 2.61
CA HIS A 76 1.93 0.93 2.97
C HIS A 76 2.90 0.95 1.77
N GLU A 77 2.47 0.45 0.62
CA GLU A 77 3.28 0.42 -0.60
C GLU A 77 3.62 1.82 -1.13
N LEU A 78 2.70 2.78 -1.02
CA LEU A 78 2.99 4.18 -1.40
C LEU A 78 4.02 4.82 -0.46
N LEU A 79 3.99 4.52 0.84
CA LEU A 79 4.98 5.00 1.80
C LEU A 79 6.38 4.44 1.51
N HIS A 80 6.49 3.20 1.02
CA HIS A 80 7.77 2.70 0.51
C HIS A 80 8.36 3.55 -0.62
N LEU A 81 7.53 4.17 -1.47
CA LEU A 81 8.00 5.10 -2.49
C LEU A 81 8.46 6.43 -1.88
N VAL A 82 7.69 6.98 -0.93
CA VAL A 82 8.06 8.22 -0.20
C VAL A 82 9.42 8.07 0.46
N PHE A 83 9.68 6.91 1.07
CA PHE A 83 10.94 6.64 1.75
C PHE A 83 11.95 5.85 0.91
N GLY A 84 11.73 5.69 -0.40
CA GLY A 84 12.54 4.83 -1.26
C GLY A 84 14.02 5.24 -1.38
N MET A 85 14.36 6.47 -1.00
CA MET A 85 15.75 6.97 -0.94
C MET A 85 16.42 6.77 0.43
N VAL A 86 15.69 6.31 1.45
CA VAL A 86 16.23 6.08 2.78
C VAL A 86 17.03 4.78 2.77
N ASN A 87 18.35 4.89 2.96
CA ASN A 87 19.21 3.72 3.15
C ASN A 87 18.98 3.14 4.55
N VAL A 88 18.03 2.22 4.67
CA VAL A 88 17.76 1.49 5.91
C VAL A 88 18.78 0.35 6.04
N PRO A 89 19.53 0.27 7.15
CA PRO A 89 20.38 -0.87 7.42
C PRO A 89 19.58 -2.18 7.39
N ARG A 90 20.13 -3.26 6.81
CA ARG A 90 19.42 -4.54 6.67
C ARG A 90 18.84 -5.06 7.99
N ASN A 91 19.52 -4.87 9.11
CA ASN A 91 19.07 -5.27 10.45
C ASN A 91 17.92 -4.40 11.01
N ALA A 92 17.67 -3.24 10.41
CA ALA A 92 16.59 -2.32 10.78
C ALA A 92 15.39 -2.38 9.83
N ASN A 93 15.48 -3.10 8.69
CA ASN A 93 14.40 -3.20 7.69
C ASN A 93 13.07 -3.63 8.31
N LEU A 94 13.08 -4.65 9.18
CA LEU A 94 11.85 -5.10 9.83
C LEU A 94 11.20 -4.01 10.68
N CYS A 95 12.00 -3.27 11.47
CA CYS A 95 11.49 -2.17 12.30
C CYS A 95 10.97 -1.02 11.44
N PHE A 96 11.61 -0.79 10.30
CA PHE A 96 11.20 0.24 9.34
C PHE A 96 9.88 -0.12 8.65
N ASP A 97 9.73 -1.34 8.16
CA ASP A 97 8.48 -1.82 7.55
C ASP A 97 7.33 -1.79 8.57
N GLN A 98 7.60 -2.16 9.82
CA GLN A 98 6.62 -2.03 10.91
C GLN A 98 6.28 -0.58 11.26
N ALA A 99 7.18 0.37 11.03
CA ALA A 99 6.88 1.79 11.21
C ALA A 99 6.00 2.30 10.06
N ILE A 100 6.31 1.91 8.83
CA ILE A 100 5.48 2.18 7.65
C ILE A 100 4.06 1.63 7.85
N ASP A 101 3.92 0.38 8.28
CA ASP A 101 2.62 -0.25 8.56
C ASP A 101 1.79 0.56 9.58
N ARG A 102 2.41 0.97 10.70
CA ARG A 102 1.72 1.80 11.70
C ARG A 102 1.28 3.15 11.16
N VAL A 103 2.11 3.78 10.33
CA VAL A 103 1.76 5.05 9.68
C VAL A 103 0.61 4.85 8.70
N ALA A 104 0.64 3.79 7.88
CA ALA A 104 -0.43 3.47 6.94
C ALA A 104 -1.78 3.31 7.64
N ARG A 105 -1.84 2.44 8.67
CA ARG A 105 -3.03 2.23 9.50
C ARG A 105 -3.54 3.53 10.13
N GLY A 106 -2.63 4.33 10.68
CA GLY A 106 -2.97 5.61 11.30
C GLY A 106 -3.59 6.60 10.31
N LEU A 107 -3.02 6.73 9.11
CA LEU A 107 -3.53 7.60 8.07
C LEU A 107 -4.92 7.16 7.59
N VAL A 108 -5.08 5.87 7.29
CA VAL A 108 -6.35 5.30 6.82
C VAL A 108 -7.45 5.48 7.87
N ARG A 109 -7.14 5.19 9.14
CA ARG A 109 -8.07 5.44 10.25
C ARG A 109 -8.49 6.90 10.36
N LEU A 110 -7.53 7.83 10.30
CA LEU A 110 -7.82 9.28 10.36
C LEU A 110 -8.71 9.76 9.22
N LYS A 111 -8.55 9.21 8.01
CA LYS A 111 -9.43 9.50 6.87
C LYS A 111 -10.86 9.01 7.16
N ARG A 112 -10.99 7.76 7.59
CA ARG A 112 -12.30 7.13 7.90
C ARG A 112 -13.03 7.85 9.04
N GLU A 113 -12.31 8.36 10.04
CA GLU A 113 -12.90 9.17 11.12
C GLU A 113 -13.42 10.54 10.63
N LYS A 114 -12.86 11.10 9.55
CA LYS A 114 -13.29 12.38 8.97
C LYS A 114 -14.39 12.25 7.92
N GLU A 115 -14.62 11.06 7.40
CA GLU A 115 -15.73 10.71 6.51
C GLU A 115 -16.84 10.08 7.37
N PRO A 116 -17.68 10.85 8.09
CA PRO A 116 -18.79 10.25 8.81
C PRO A 116 -19.63 9.46 7.81
N ALA A 117 -20.00 8.24 8.19
CA ALA A 117 -20.90 7.39 7.42
C ALA A 117 -22.13 8.23 7.04
N LEU A 118 -22.43 8.32 5.76
CA LEU A 118 -23.71 8.82 5.28
C LEU A 118 -24.77 7.85 5.81
N GLU A 119 -25.41 8.21 6.93
CA GLU A 119 -26.67 7.61 7.40
C GLU A 119 -27.83 7.94 6.45
#